data_AF-A0A970KEV9-F1
#
_entry.id   AF-A0A970KEV9-F1
#
_cell.length_a   1.000
_cell.length_b   1.000
_cell.length_c   1.000
_cell.angle_alpha   90.00
_cell.angle_beta   90.00
_cell.angle_gamma   90.00
#
_symmetry.space_group_name_H-M   'P 1'
#
loop_
_entity.id
_entity.type
_entity.pdbx_description
1 polymer ?
#
loop_
_entity_poly.entity_id
_entity_poly.type
_entity_poly.pdbx_seq_one_letter_code
_entity_poly.pdbx_strand_id
1 'polypeptide(L)'
;MEGRLLLIPFIGAGIGWLTNVVAIRMLFRPKVPIKVGGITVQGILPKRQKELAKAIALAVEKELLPLDNLLGRIRRPEFLQQLTTTVVSHVDRRIRDGLPGFLPAGLRHYLADMLREVVSRETSLLIGEVSGQVTEQIRQEAQVGELVEAKVNAFDLDQLESLVVDLASNELKHIELMGALLGFIVGLGQLLIAVWLI
;
A
#
# COMPACT_ATOMS: atom_id res chain seq x y z
N MET A 1 -38.33 -47.09 5.54
CA MET A 1 -37.66 -46.19 6.53
C MET A 1 -36.23 -45.82 6.09
N GLU A 2 -35.60 -46.57 5.20
CA GLU A 2 -34.19 -46.40 4.79
C GLU A 2 -33.89 -45.14 3.97
N GLY A 3 -34.80 -44.70 3.08
CA GLY A 3 -34.56 -43.52 2.24
C GLY A 3 -34.45 -42.19 3.00
N ARG A 4 -34.95 -42.12 4.24
CA ARG A 4 -34.84 -40.92 5.09
C ARG A 4 -33.45 -40.77 5.73
N LEU A 5 -32.75 -41.88 5.97
CA LEU A 5 -31.42 -41.87 6.58
C LEU A 5 -30.37 -41.32 5.59
N LEU A 6 -30.54 -41.60 4.29
CA LEU A 6 -29.68 -41.07 3.23
C LEU A 6 -29.74 -39.55 3.07
N LEU A 7 -30.74 -38.86 3.62
CA LEU A 7 -30.82 -37.39 3.59
C LEU A 7 -29.87 -36.73 4.59
N ILE A 8 -29.42 -37.43 5.63
CA ILE A 8 -28.60 -36.87 6.72
C ILE A 8 -27.29 -36.27 6.20
N PRO A 9 -26.48 -36.95 5.35
CA PRO A 9 -25.28 -36.37 4.72
C PRO A 9 -25.56 -35.10 3.92
N PHE A 10 -26.63 -35.07 3.14
CA PHE A 10 -26.96 -33.91 2.30
C PHE A 10 -27.46 -32.72 3.13
N ILE A 11 -28.20 -32.97 4.20
CA ILE A 11 -28.59 -31.92 5.16
C ILE A 11 -27.35 -31.36 5.85
N GLY A 12 -26.43 -32.23 6.29
CA GLY A 12 -25.15 -31.82 6.87
C GLY A 12 -24.35 -30.94 5.90
N ALA A 13 -24.25 -31.35 4.64
CA ALA A 13 -23.60 -30.57 3.59
C ALA A 13 -24.27 -29.21 3.37
N GLY A 14 -25.61 -29.17 3.31
CA GLY A 14 -26.38 -27.93 3.16
C GLY A 14 -26.18 -26.96 4.32
N ILE A 15 -26.18 -27.45 5.56
CA ILE A 15 -25.92 -26.64 6.76
C ILE A 15 -24.48 -26.12 6.75
N GLY A 16 -23.50 -26.97 6.41
CA GLY A 16 -22.10 -26.58 6.32
C GLY A 16 -21.84 -25.49 5.28
N TRP A 17 -22.43 -25.63 4.09
CA TRP A 17 -22.38 -24.62 3.04
C TRP A 17 -23.07 -23.31 3.48
N LEU A 18 -24.31 -23.40 3.97
CA LEU A 18 -25.10 -22.23 4.38
C LEU A 18 -24.40 -21.43 5.48
N THR A 19 -23.88 -22.12 6.50
CA THR A 19 -23.19 -21.49 7.62
C THR A 19 -21.96 -20.74 7.15
N ASN A 20 -21.19 -21.30 6.21
CA ASN A 20 -19.99 -20.67 5.71
C ASN A 20 -20.29 -19.44 4.84
N VAL A 21 -21.30 -19.52 3.95
CA VAL A 21 -21.78 -18.37 3.16
C VAL A 21 -22.24 -17.23 4.07
N VAL A 22 -22.98 -17.57 5.14
CA VAL A 22 -23.45 -16.57 6.12
C VAL A 22 -22.27 -15.95 6.87
N ALA A 23 -21.29 -16.75 7.31
CA ALA A 23 -20.11 -16.26 8.01
C ALA A 23 -19.29 -15.28 7.15
N ILE A 24 -19.10 -15.60 5.86
CA ILE A 24 -18.42 -14.71 4.91
C ILE A 24 -19.19 -13.39 4.76
N ARG A 25 -20.52 -13.46 4.58
CA ARG A 25 -21.36 -12.24 4.52
C ARG A 25 -21.30 -11.42 5.81
N MET A 26 -21.23 -12.07 6.97
CA MET A 26 -21.13 -11.42 8.28
C MET A 26 -19.79 -10.70 8.49
N LEU A 27 -18.75 -11.01 7.71
CA LEU A 27 -17.51 -10.26 7.75
C LEU A 27 -17.70 -8.80 7.30
N PHE A 28 -18.58 -8.60 6.31
CA PHE A 28 -18.82 -7.30 5.65
C PHE A 28 -20.09 -6.59 6.13
N ARG A 29 -21.12 -7.35 6.56
CA ARG A 29 -22.43 -6.79 6.98
C ARG A 29 -22.81 -7.21 8.41
N PRO A 30 -23.53 -6.35 9.17
CA PRO A 30 -24.01 -5.03 8.81
C PRO A 30 -22.92 -3.95 8.91
N LYS A 31 -22.95 -2.97 8.00
CA LYS A 31 -21.97 -1.88 7.93
C LYS A 31 -22.04 -0.95 9.15
N VAL A 32 -23.27 -0.63 9.57
CA VAL A 32 -23.58 0.16 10.76
C VAL A 32 -23.85 -0.79 11.92
N PRO A 33 -23.33 -0.51 13.14
CA PRO A 33 -23.58 -1.35 14.30
C PRO A 33 -25.07 -1.38 14.66
N ILE A 34 -25.64 -2.58 14.76
CA ILE A 34 -27.03 -2.81 15.16
C ILE A 34 -27.02 -3.35 16.59
N LYS A 35 -27.81 -2.75 17.48
CA LYS A 35 -27.97 -3.20 18.86
C LYS A 35 -29.18 -4.12 18.97
N VAL A 36 -28.98 -5.37 19.36
CA VAL A 36 -30.05 -6.35 19.59
C VAL A 36 -29.86 -6.96 20.97
N GLY A 37 -30.83 -6.78 21.87
CA GLY A 37 -30.84 -7.44 23.18
C GLY A 37 -29.59 -7.23 24.04
N GLY A 38 -28.94 -6.06 23.96
CA GLY A 38 -27.70 -5.74 24.68
C GLY A 38 -26.41 -6.11 23.95
N ILE A 39 -26.48 -6.82 22.83
CA ILE A 39 -25.32 -7.18 21.98
C ILE A 39 -25.27 -6.24 20.78
N THR A 40 -24.07 -5.76 20.42
CA THR A 40 -23.86 -4.96 19.21
C THR A 40 -23.32 -5.84 18.09
N VAL A 41 -24.12 -6.05 17.04
CA VAL A 41 -23.75 -6.81 15.85
C VAL A 41 -23.27 -5.85 14.77
N GLN A 42 -22.05 -6.06 14.29
CA GLN A 42 -21.44 -5.31 13.19
C GLN A 42 -20.50 -6.23 12.43
N GLY A 43 -20.38 -6.04 11.12
CA GLY A 43 -19.37 -6.71 10.33
C GLY A 43 -17.96 -6.41 10.85
N ILE A 44 -17.08 -7.41 10.82
CA ILE A 44 -15.73 -7.31 11.37
C ILE A 44 -14.90 -6.26 10.60
N LEU A 45 -15.03 -6.24 9.28
CA LEU A 45 -14.26 -5.36 8.41
C LEU A 45 -14.66 -3.88 8.58
N PRO A 46 -15.94 -3.49 8.54
CA PRO A 46 -16.37 -2.14 8.90
C PRO A 46 -15.95 -1.71 10.30
N LYS A 47 -16.02 -2.64 11.28
CA LYS A 47 -15.66 -2.35 12.67
C LYS A 47 -14.17 -2.03 12.84
N ARG A 48 -13.30 -2.66 12.05
CA ARG A 48 -11.83 -2.51 12.14
C ARG A 48 -11.21 -1.68 11.02
N GLN A 49 -12.00 -1.02 10.18
CA GLN A 49 -11.50 -0.24 9.04
C GLN A 49 -10.40 0.76 9.42
N LYS A 50 -10.60 1.54 10.49
CA LYS A 50 -9.61 2.53 10.95
C LYS A 50 -8.29 1.90 11.39
N GLU A 51 -8.37 0.76 12.09
CA GLU A 51 -7.18 0.01 12.52
C GLU A 51 -6.43 -0.55 11.30
N LEU A 52 -7.16 -1.08 10.32
CA LEU A 52 -6.60 -1.56 9.06
C LEU A 52 -5.95 -0.42 8.26
N ALA A 53 -6.60 0.75 8.17
CA ALA A 53 -6.06 1.92 7.49
C ALA A 53 -4.72 2.35 8.08
N LYS A 54 -4.66 2.44 9.41
CA LYS A 54 -3.43 2.77 10.14
C LYS A 54 -2.35 1.70 9.94
N ALA A 55 -2.71 0.42 10.00
CA ALA A 55 -1.75 -0.67 9.79
C ALA A 55 -1.17 -0.67 8.38
N ILE A 56 -2.01 -0.44 7.36
CA ILE A 56 -1.58 -0.30 5.96
C ILE A 56 -0.67 0.91 5.80
N ALA A 57 -1.05 2.07 6.35
CA ALA A 57 -0.24 3.28 6.30
C ALA A 57 1.16 3.07 6.90
N LEU A 58 1.23 2.46 8.10
CA LEU A 58 2.50 2.13 8.74
C LEU A 58 3.32 1.13 7.92
N ALA A 59 2.69 0.13 7.30
CA ALA A 59 3.39 -0.82 6.44
C ALA A 59 3.93 -0.14 5.17
N VAL A 60 3.15 0.75 4.54
CA VAL A 60 3.60 1.51 3.37
C VAL A 60 4.78 2.41 3.72
N GLU A 61 4.70 3.12 4.85
CA GLU A 61 5.75 4.03 5.32
C GLU A 61 7.05 3.29 5.65
N LYS A 62 6.96 2.15 6.35
CA LYS A 62 8.15 1.42 6.83
C LYS A 62 8.74 0.47 5.81
N GLU A 63 7.89 -0.24 5.07
CA GLU A 63 8.33 -1.36 4.22
C GLU A 63 8.41 -0.98 2.73
N LEU A 64 7.45 -0.19 2.22
CA LEU A 64 7.38 0.10 0.78
C LEU A 64 8.07 1.40 0.38
N LEU A 65 7.92 2.46 1.17
CA LEU A 65 8.48 3.78 0.91
C LEU A 65 9.29 4.31 2.11
N PRO A 66 10.32 3.58 2.57
CA PRO A 66 11.20 4.07 3.62
C PRO A 66 11.92 5.34 3.16
N LEU A 67 11.57 6.45 3.80
CA LEU A 67 12.04 7.78 3.43
C LEU A 67 13.57 7.87 3.45
N ASP A 68 14.22 7.21 4.39
CA ASP A 68 15.68 7.14 4.48
C ASP A 68 16.34 6.57 3.22
N ASN A 69 15.71 5.58 2.58
CA ASN A 69 16.24 5.00 1.35
C ASN A 69 16.09 5.99 0.17
N LEU A 70 15.00 6.75 0.12
CA LEU A 70 14.78 7.77 -0.91
C LEU A 70 15.76 8.94 -0.74
N LEU A 71 15.88 9.44 0.48
CA LEU A 71 16.81 10.50 0.84
C LEU A 71 18.27 10.07 0.65
N GLY A 72 18.59 8.80 0.94
CA GLY A 72 19.89 8.21 0.68
C GLY A 72 20.26 8.21 -0.80
N ARG A 73 19.30 8.11 -1.72
CA ARG A 73 19.56 8.22 -3.17
C ARG A 73 19.94 9.64 -3.58
N ILE A 74 19.36 10.67 -2.97
CA ILE A 74 19.69 12.08 -3.21
C ILE A 74 21.13 12.39 -2.75
N ARG A 75 21.58 11.76 -1.66
CA ARG A 75 22.94 11.94 -1.13
C ARG A 75 24.01 11.13 -1.86
N ARG A 76 23.66 10.32 -2.87
CA ARG A 76 24.66 9.54 -3.61
C ARG A 76 25.59 10.47 -4.38
N PRO A 77 26.91 10.21 -4.38
CA PRO A 77 27.88 11.04 -5.10
C PRO A 77 27.57 11.10 -6.60
N GLU A 78 27.05 10.01 -7.18
CA GLU A 78 26.59 9.93 -8.58
C GLU A 78 25.52 10.98 -8.90
N PHE A 79 24.49 11.06 -8.05
CA PHE A 79 23.39 12.00 -8.21
C PHE A 79 23.85 13.44 -8.01
N LEU A 80 24.65 13.70 -6.97
CA LEU A 80 25.22 15.03 -6.71
C LEU A 80 26.13 15.47 -7.87
N GLN A 81 26.94 14.58 -8.43
CA GLN A 81 27.82 14.89 -9.56
C GLN A 81 27.03 15.17 -10.85
N GLN A 82 25.93 14.45 -11.08
CA GLN A 82 25.02 14.72 -12.20
C GLN A 82 24.32 16.07 -12.04
N LEU A 83 23.87 16.42 -10.83
CA LEU A 83 23.32 17.73 -10.51
C LEU A 83 24.36 18.83 -10.74
N THR A 84 25.58 18.67 -10.20
CA THR A 84 26.69 19.63 -10.40
C THR A 84 26.97 19.85 -11.88
N THR A 85 27.07 18.78 -12.67
CA THR A 85 27.33 18.89 -14.11
C THR A 85 26.19 19.58 -14.85
N THR A 86 24.94 19.30 -14.47
CA THR A 86 23.75 19.95 -15.05
C THR A 86 23.74 21.45 -14.73
N VAL A 87 23.99 21.83 -13.49
CA VAL A 87 24.05 23.24 -13.06
C VAL A 87 25.22 23.95 -13.73
N VAL A 88 26.43 23.38 -13.70
CA VAL A 88 27.64 23.96 -14.32
C VAL A 88 27.44 24.14 -15.82
N SER A 89 26.86 23.17 -16.53
CA SER A 89 26.60 23.30 -17.98
C SER A 89 25.55 24.38 -18.30
N HIS A 90 24.53 24.54 -17.45
CA HIS A 90 23.54 25.60 -17.60
C HIS A 90 24.16 26.98 -17.36
N VAL A 91 24.99 27.11 -16.33
CA VAL A 91 25.71 28.34 -16.01
C VAL A 91 26.75 28.67 -17.08
N ASP A 92 27.51 27.70 -17.59
CA ASP A 92 28.50 27.89 -18.67
C ASP A 92 27.84 28.46 -19.94
N ARG A 93 26.67 27.94 -20.32
CA ARG A 93 25.91 28.48 -21.45
C ARG A 93 25.49 29.92 -21.19
N ARG A 94 25.02 30.23 -19.98
CA ARG A 94 24.63 31.59 -19.59
C ARG A 94 25.80 32.57 -19.57
N ILE A 95 26.99 32.13 -19.14
CA ILE A 95 28.22 32.93 -19.14
C ILE A 95 28.62 33.26 -20.57
N ARG A 96 28.63 32.29 -21.49
CA ARG A 96 28.98 32.52 -22.91
C ARG A 96 28.06 33.52 -23.58
N ASP A 97 26.76 33.42 -23.32
CA ASP A 97 25.75 34.31 -23.92
C ASP A 97 25.70 35.69 -23.24
N GLY A 98 26.10 35.79 -21.97
CA GLY A 98 26.08 37.01 -21.18
C GLY A 98 27.32 37.90 -21.35
N LEU A 99 28.41 37.37 -21.91
CA LEU A 99 29.63 38.15 -22.10
C LEU A 99 29.46 39.20 -23.21
N PRO A 100 29.79 40.48 -22.97
CA PRO A 100 29.58 41.53 -23.95
C PRO A 100 30.34 41.31 -25.25
N GLY A 101 29.67 41.58 -26.38
CA GLY A 101 30.23 41.41 -27.72
C GLY A 101 31.44 42.31 -28.02
N PHE A 102 31.63 43.39 -27.26
CA PHE A 102 32.78 44.30 -27.38
C PHE A 102 34.09 43.71 -26.82
N LEU A 103 34.03 42.61 -26.06
CA LEU A 103 35.23 41.96 -25.54
C LEU A 103 35.97 41.19 -26.65
N PRO A 104 37.30 41.36 -26.78
CA PRO A 104 38.13 40.55 -27.67
C PRO A 104 37.99 39.05 -27.37
N ALA A 105 38.08 38.20 -28.39
CA ALA A 105 37.86 36.76 -28.27
C ALA A 105 38.74 36.08 -27.21
N GLY A 106 40.03 36.47 -27.11
CA GLY A 106 40.95 35.93 -26.10
C GLY A 106 40.55 36.27 -24.67
N LEU A 107 40.14 37.52 -24.42
CA LEU A 107 39.66 37.96 -23.11
C LEU A 107 38.32 37.30 -22.75
N ARG A 108 37.44 37.10 -23.74
CA ARG A 108 36.17 36.40 -23.56
C ARG A 108 36.38 34.94 -23.16
N HIS A 109 37.30 34.24 -23.81
CA HIS A 109 37.62 32.84 -23.47
C HIS A 109 38.24 32.74 -22.07
N TYR A 110 39.20 33.61 -21.77
CA TYR A 110 39.85 33.68 -20.45
C TYR A 110 38.85 33.92 -19.31
N LEU A 111 37.95 34.90 -19.47
CA LEU A 111 36.90 35.18 -18.47
C LEU A 111 35.90 34.04 -18.35
N ALA A 112 35.50 33.42 -19.47
CA ALA A 112 34.59 32.28 -19.45
C ALA A 112 35.20 31.08 -18.70
N ASP A 113 36.47 30.76 -18.98
CA ASP A 113 37.17 29.66 -18.32
C ASP A 113 37.37 29.93 -16.82
N MET A 114 37.75 31.16 -16.46
CA MET A 114 37.91 31.56 -15.05
C MET A 114 36.57 31.49 -14.29
N LEU A 115 35.49 32.00 -14.87
CA LEU A 115 34.16 31.92 -14.27
C LEU A 115 33.69 30.47 -14.16
N ARG A 116 33.95 29.65 -15.18
CA ARG A 116 33.58 28.22 -15.17
C ARG A 116 34.29 27.47 -14.05
N GLU A 117 35.57 27.73 -13.82
CA GLU A 117 36.34 27.10 -12.75
C GLU A 117 35.84 27.50 -11.36
N VAL A 118 35.57 28.80 -11.16
CA VAL A 118 34.98 29.31 -9.90
C VAL A 118 33.59 28.70 -9.66
N VAL A 119 32.72 28.72 -10.69
CA VAL A 119 31.38 28.15 -10.61
C VAL A 119 31.43 26.66 -10.31
N SER A 120 32.32 25.89 -10.96
CA SER A 120 32.42 24.45 -10.72
C SER A 120 32.82 24.12 -9.29
N ARG A 121 33.76 24.90 -8.71
CA ARG A 121 34.21 24.73 -7.34
C ARG A 121 33.09 25.08 -6.34
N GLU A 122 32.44 26.22 -6.53
CA GLU A 122 31.41 26.70 -5.61
C GLU A 122 30.13 25.86 -5.69
N THR A 123 29.72 25.49 -6.90
CA THR A 123 28.52 24.65 -7.14
C THR A 123 28.64 23.31 -6.45
N SER A 124 29.83 22.71 -6.44
CA SER A 124 30.06 21.42 -5.78
C SER A 124 29.84 21.49 -4.27
N LEU A 125 30.27 22.58 -3.63
CA LEU A 125 30.08 22.81 -2.19
C LEU A 125 28.62 23.13 -1.87
N LEU A 126 28.01 24.04 -2.64
CA LEU A 126 26.63 24.46 -2.48
C LEU A 126 25.64 23.31 -2.69
N ILE A 127 25.84 22.47 -3.70
CA ILE A 127 24.96 21.31 -3.93
C ILE A 127 25.04 20.32 -2.77
N GLY A 128 26.21 20.12 -2.19
CA GLY A 128 26.36 19.30 -0.98
C GLY A 128 25.52 19.85 0.18
N GLU A 129 25.66 21.13 0.47
CA GLU A 129 24.93 21.80 1.56
C GLU A 129 23.42 21.83 1.31
N VAL A 130 22.99 22.25 0.12
CA VAL A 130 21.57 22.29 -0.28
C VAL A 130 20.97 20.90 -0.26
N SER A 131 21.67 19.87 -0.74
CA SER A 131 21.18 18.49 -0.68
C SER A 131 20.95 18.03 0.76
N GLY A 132 21.83 18.43 1.69
CA GLY A 132 21.70 18.15 3.11
C GLY A 132 20.46 18.82 3.71
N GLN A 133 20.27 20.11 3.45
CA GLN A 133 19.14 20.90 3.92
C GLN A 133 17.81 20.39 3.36
N VAL A 134 17.72 20.16 2.04
CA VAL A 134 16.52 19.61 1.38
C VAL A 134 16.17 18.24 1.93
N THR A 135 17.18 17.39 2.14
CA THR A 135 16.96 16.06 2.72
C THR A 135 16.33 16.16 4.12
N GLU A 136 16.83 17.09 4.94
CA GLU A 136 16.33 17.28 6.31
C GLU A 136 14.94 17.91 6.33
N GLN A 137 14.67 18.88 5.45
CA GLN A 137 13.36 19.47 5.32
C GLN A 137 12.32 18.44 4.85
N ILE A 138 12.65 17.62 3.85
CA ILE A 138 11.76 16.53 3.41
C ILE A 138 11.53 15.54 4.56
N ARG A 139 12.55 15.21 5.37
CA ARG A 139 12.37 14.33 6.54
C ARG A 139 11.34 14.89 7.52
N GLN A 140 11.32 16.19 7.73
CA GLN A 140 10.43 16.84 8.70
C GLN A 140 9.00 17.03 8.15
N GLU A 141 8.85 17.26 6.85
CA GLU A 141 7.55 17.53 6.23
C GLU A 141 6.88 16.28 5.64
N ALA A 142 7.64 15.24 5.27
CA ALA A 142 7.10 14.06 4.61
C ALA A 142 6.39 13.11 5.58
N GLN A 143 5.11 13.37 5.82
CA GLN A 143 4.22 12.47 6.56
C GLN A 143 3.52 11.51 5.59
N VAL A 144 4.31 10.64 4.95
CA VAL A 144 3.79 9.68 3.96
C VAL A 144 2.74 8.75 4.59
N GLY A 145 2.97 8.32 5.84
CA GLY A 145 2.01 7.53 6.60
C GLY A 145 0.66 8.22 6.74
N GLU A 146 0.63 9.50 7.12
CA GLU A 146 -0.62 10.27 7.28
C GLU A 146 -1.36 10.46 5.95
N LEU A 147 -0.64 10.73 4.86
CA LEU A 147 -1.24 10.86 3.53
C LEU A 147 -1.90 9.55 3.09
N VAL A 148 -1.22 8.43 3.30
CA VAL A 148 -1.74 7.09 2.99
C VAL A 148 -2.92 6.76 3.90
N GLU A 149 -2.82 7.01 5.20
CA GLU A 149 -3.92 6.79 6.15
C GLU A 149 -5.16 7.60 5.77
N ALA A 150 -5.00 8.88 5.45
CA ALA A 150 -6.09 9.74 5.00
C ALA A 150 -6.72 9.21 3.70
N LYS A 151 -5.91 8.74 2.75
CA LYS A 151 -6.41 8.14 1.51
C LYS A 151 -7.13 6.82 1.75
N VAL A 152 -6.65 6.00 2.67
CA VAL A 152 -7.29 4.72 3.01
C VAL A 152 -8.62 4.95 3.73
N ASN A 153 -8.66 5.90 4.66
CA ASN A 153 -9.89 6.31 5.36
C ASN A 153 -10.90 7.00 4.43
N ALA A 154 -10.44 7.57 3.31
CA ALA A 154 -11.30 8.16 2.29
C ALA A 154 -11.99 7.12 1.39
N PHE A 155 -11.55 5.85 1.40
CA PHE A 155 -12.34 4.77 0.80
C PHE A 155 -13.62 4.58 1.60
N ASP A 156 -14.75 4.62 0.91
CA ASP A 156 -16.01 4.18 1.50
C ASP A 156 -15.96 2.67 1.78
N LEU A 157 -16.83 2.21 2.69
CA LEU A 157 -16.91 0.80 3.06
C LEU A 157 -17.22 -0.10 1.85
N ASP A 158 -17.89 0.44 0.84
CA ASP A 158 -18.24 -0.25 -0.41
C ASP A 158 -17.02 -0.55 -1.28
N GLN A 159 -16.11 0.42 -1.45
CA GLN A 159 -14.88 0.22 -2.21
C GLN A 159 -13.94 -0.77 -1.52
N LEU A 160 -13.86 -0.71 -0.19
CA LEU A 160 -13.07 -1.69 0.56
C LEU A 160 -13.68 -3.10 0.47
N GLU A 161 -15.02 -3.21 0.55
CA GLU A 161 -15.74 -4.47 0.34
C GLU A 161 -15.48 -5.02 -1.06
N SER A 162 -15.60 -4.22 -2.12
CA SER A 162 -15.38 -4.67 -3.50
C SER A 162 -13.94 -5.13 -3.71
N LEU A 163 -12.95 -4.36 -3.24
CA LEU A 163 -11.53 -4.73 -3.37
C LEU A 163 -11.23 -6.08 -2.70
N VAL A 164 -11.73 -6.29 -1.49
CA VAL A 164 -11.48 -7.53 -0.74
C VAL A 164 -12.24 -8.70 -1.37
N VAL A 165 -13.50 -8.49 -1.76
CA VAL A 165 -14.32 -9.54 -2.40
C VAL A 165 -13.73 -9.92 -3.75
N ASP A 166 -13.32 -8.97 -4.58
CA ASP A 166 -12.73 -9.25 -5.89
C ASP A 166 -11.43 -10.06 -5.75
N LEU A 167 -10.58 -9.66 -4.79
CA LEU A 167 -9.32 -10.34 -4.53
C LEU A 167 -9.50 -11.74 -3.92
N ALA A 168 -10.49 -11.92 -3.04
CA ALA A 168 -10.68 -13.16 -2.28
C ALA A 168 -11.81 -14.07 -2.82
N SER A 169 -12.51 -13.68 -3.89
CA SER A 169 -13.72 -14.35 -4.36
C SER A 169 -13.51 -15.83 -4.69
N ASN A 170 -12.32 -16.19 -5.19
CA ASN A 170 -11.98 -17.57 -5.51
C ASN A 170 -11.70 -18.36 -4.23
N GLU A 171 -10.95 -17.79 -3.30
CA GLU A 171 -10.59 -18.37 -2.01
C GLU A 171 -11.85 -18.60 -1.16
N LEU A 172 -12.77 -17.63 -1.13
CA LEU A 172 -14.03 -17.73 -0.39
C LEU A 172 -14.90 -18.89 -0.89
N LYS A 173 -14.97 -19.11 -2.21
CA LYS A 173 -15.68 -20.27 -2.80
C LYS A 173 -15.08 -21.60 -2.37
N HIS A 174 -13.76 -21.70 -2.22
CA HIS A 174 -13.12 -22.92 -1.72
C HIS A 174 -13.54 -23.18 -0.26
N ILE A 175 -13.63 -22.14 0.57
CA ILE A 175 -14.07 -22.30 1.96
C ILE A 175 -15.54 -22.75 2.00
N GLU A 176 -16.41 -22.21 1.15
CA GLU A 176 -17.82 -22.65 1.04
C GLU A 176 -17.94 -24.12 0.63
N LEU A 177 -17.14 -24.55 -0.36
CA LEU A 177 -17.11 -25.93 -0.81
C LEU A 177 -16.58 -26.88 0.28
N MET A 178 -15.53 -26.48 1.00
CA MET A 178 -15.00 -27.25 2.12
C MET A 178 -16.02 -27.37 3.26
N GLY A 179 -16.78 -26.31 3.54
CA GLY A 179 -17.89 -26.35 4.49
C GLY A 179 -18.95 -27.38 4.10
N ALA A 180 -19.34 -27.42 2.82
CA ALA A 180 -20.27 -28.42 2.30
C ALA A 180 -19.70 -29.85 2.41
N LEU A 181 -18.44 -30.04 2.02
CA LEU A 181 -17.77 -31.34 2.08
C LEU A 181 -17.64 -31.85 3.51
N LEU A 182 -17.21 -31.01 4.45
CA LEU A 182 -17.10 -31.36 5.85
C LEU A 182 -18.48 -31.69 6.44
N GLY A 183 -19.50 -30.90 6.12
CA GLY A 183 -20.87 -31.18 6.52
C GLY A 183 -21.38 -32.53 5.98
N PHE A 184 -21.02 -32.87 4.75
CA PHE A 184 -21.32 -34.16 4.14
C PHE A 184 -20.63 -35.32 4.88
N ILE A 185 -19.33 -35.18 5.18
CA ILE A 185 -18.54 -36.19 5.91
C ILE A 185 -19.11 -36.41 7.32
N VAL A 186 -19.44 -35.33 8.03
CA VAL A 186 -20.07 -35.41 9.35
C VAL A 186 -21.42 -36.13 9.27
N GLY A 187 -22.24 -35.79 8.28
CA GLY A 187 -23.53 -36.44 8.09
C GLY A 187 -23.41 -37.91 7.64
N LEU A 188 -22.36 -38.30 6.91
CA LEU A 188 -22.03 -39.71 6.65
C LEU A 188 -21.67 -40.46 7.94
N GLY A 189 -20.89 -39.83 8.82
CA GLY A 189 -20.60 -40.38 10.14
C GLY A 189 -21.88 -40.58 10.96
N GLN A 190 -22.78 -39.60 10.97
CA GLN A 190 -24.09 -39.71 11.64
C GLN A 190 -24.95 -40.83 11.04
N LEU A 191 -24.95 -40.99 9.72
CA LEU A 191 -25.65 -42.07 9.04
C LEU A 191 -25.13 -43.44 9.48
N LEU A 192 -23.81 -43.64 9.49
CA LEU A 192 -23.19 -44.91 9.92
C LEU A 192 -23.53 -45.25 11.37
N ILE A 193 -23.45 -44.26 12.27
CA ILE A 193 -23.83 -44.43 13.68
C ILE A 193 -25.31 -44.79 13.81
N ALA A 194 -26.18 -44.11 13.07
CA ALA A 194 -27.62 -44.37 13.10
C ALA A 194 -27.98 -45.77 12.59
N VAL A 195 -27.30 -46.26 11.54
CA VAL A 195 -27.50 -47.61 11.02
C VAL A 195 -26.97 -48.68 11.97
N TRP A 196 -25.88 -48.41 12.71
CA TRP A 196 -25.35 -49.35 13.70
C TRP A 196 -26.20 -49.48 14.97
N LEU A 197 -26.96 -48.43 15.32
CA LEU A 197 -27.77 -48.37 16.53
C LEU A 197 -29.20 -48.96 16.35
N ILE A 198 -29.66 -49.11 15.11
CA ILE A 198 -30.99 -49.63 14.73
C ILE A 198 -30.87 -51.12 14.40
#